data_AF-A0AAP7IBZ8-F1
#
_entry.id   AF-A0AAP7IBZ8-F1
#
_cell.length_a   1.000
_cell.length_b   1.000
_cell.length_c   1.000
_cell.angle_alpha   90.00
_cell.angle_beta   90.00
_cell.angle_gamma   90.00
#
_symmetry.space_group_name_H-M   'P 1'
#
loop_
_entity.id
_entity.type
_entity.pdbx_description
1 polymer ?
#
loop_
_entity_poly.entity_id
_entity_poly.type
_entity_poly.pdbx_seq_one_letter_code
_entity_poly.pdbx_strand_id
1 'polypeptide(L)'
;MSNRNLSEYIEAFLKELSKNGIGIENVEQYSGISIHSLSNWRNGYSKPNHKNLTKLREYALNLWSFNKESLYYNNEYKELREAIQTFYNQIDKILMNMSSIGETEKKIFDDHKNNPQAQDMLEKFLEFGAFDMYVNIDNQDVTKMSENVDINKKIKKKYKKPFIENINNLIEFIDETSQYEVETLSESHLFPEKLVKRQVKEFYNNIPHEEDFDVPYKISSIGEQWIQANLGISKTQVKNWRSGKDLPSKENLENLKKLVNREGKVAFLGYLFSNKDFVNMFLPSLEIEVENKDKEFELHSTLKYFTNVLFYYCNYNENVKSLINDVQENTIKQTRISIASSFFDEIHSLKVSREVYYDEEAKQNMSDLKEYFDMSHKSVEYVLNKDQQILDRIFTDENIQLLIDYADANFDDDKKEALTEVVRKLKKHEGIRPLILVTNVKFRKLYHPNQEK
;
A
#
# COMPACT_ATOMS: atom_id res chain seq x y z
N MET A 1 22.29 -14.40 1.55
CA MET A 1 23.29 -15.04 2.43
C MET A 1 23.80 -16.31 1.78
N SER A 2 25.12 -16.51 1.70
CA SER A 2 25.72 -17.59 0.91
C SER A 2 25.50 -18.98 1.53
N ASN A 3 25.40 -20.00 0.68
CA ASN A 3 25.08 -21.39 1.03
C ASN A 3 26.05 -22.06 2.02
N ARG A 4 27.24 -21.47 2.24
CA ARG A 4 28.31 -22.03 3.08
C ARG A 4 28.06 -21.88 4.58
N ASN A 5 27.41 -20.80 5.02
CA ASN A 5 27.25 -20.53 6.45
C ASN A 5 26.31 -21.53 7.17
N LEU A 6 25.24 -22.01 6.53
CA LEU A 6 24.27 -22.91 7.19
C LEU A 6 24.81 -24.33 7.38
N SER A 7 25.47 -24.90 6.38
CA SER A 7 26.09 -26.22 6.49
C SER A 7 27.19 -26.24 7.55
N GLU A 8 27.97 -25.15 7.65
CA GLU A 8 29.02 -24.99 8.67
C GLU A 8 28.44 -24.96 10.09
N TYR A 9 27.32 -24.25 10.31
CA TYR A 9 26.66 -24.25 11.62
C TYR A 9 26.10 -25.62 11.99
N ILE A 10 25.48 -26.34 11.04
CA ILE A 10 24.95 -27.69 11.28
C ILE A 10 26.08 -28.67 11.57
N GLU A 11 27.18 -28.64 10.81
CA GLU A 11 28.32 -29.53 11.04
C GLU A 11 28.99 -29.25 12.39
N ALA A 12 29.25 -27.98 12.73
CA ALA A 12 29.84 -27.62 14.01
C ALA A 12 28.98 -28.10 15.20
N PHE A 13 27.66 -27.93 15.11
CA PHE A 13 26.72 -28.41 16.11
C PHE A 13 26.75 -29.93 16.26
N LEU A 14 26.62 -30.68 15.16
CA LEU A 14 26.62 -32.15 15.19
C LEU A 14 27.97 -32.73 15.67
N LYS A 15 29.08 -32.09 15.31
CA LYS A 15 30.42 -32.49 15.74
C LYS A 15 30.60 -32.34 17.25
N GLU A 16 30.14 -31.23 17.83
CA GLU A 16 30.22 -31.02 19.28
C GLU A 16 29.29 -31.95 20.07
N LEU A 17 28.11 -32.26 19.53
CA LEU A 17 27.25 -33.30 20.11
C LEU A 17 27.95 -34.67 20.14
N SER A 18 28.58 -35.05 19.02
CA SER A 18 29.28 -36.34 18.90
C SER A 18 30.45 -36.46 19.88
N LYS A 19 31.25 -35.40 20.07
CA LYS A 19 32.33 -35.37 21.07
C LYS A 19 31.84 -35.62 22.50
N ASN A 20 30.58 -35.25 22.78
CA ASN A 20 29.95 -35.40 24.09
C ASN A 20 29.04 -36.64 24.17
N GLY A 21 29.25 -37.62 23.28
CA GLY A 21 28.55 -38.91 23.33
C GLY A 21 27.12 -38.89 22.78
N ILE A 22 26.68 -37.79 22.16
CA ILE A 22 25.37 -37.70 21.49
C ILE A 22 25.56 -38.03 20.01
N GLY A 23 25.25 -39.27 19.65
CA GLY A 23 25.32 -39.78 18.27
C GLY A 23 24.26 -39.18 17.34
N ILE A 24 24.46 -39.31 16.03
CA ILE A 24 23.53 -38.80 15.02
C ILE A 24 22.18 -39.55 15.05
N GLU A 25 22.19 -40.79 15.54
CA GLU A 25 21.01 -41.62 15.81
C GLU A 25 20.14 -41.00 16.91
N ASN A 26 20.75 -40.45 17.96
CA ASN A 26 20.02 -39.73 19.01
C ASN A 26 19.40 -38.45 18.44
N VAL A 27 20.13 -37.72 17.58
CA VAL A 27 19.59 -36.53 16.92
C VAL A 27 18.37 -36.91 16.08
N GLU A 28 18.45 -37.97 15.27
CA GLU A 28 17.32 -38.46 14.47
C GLU A 28 16.11 -38.82 15.33
N GLN A 29 16.32 -39.60 16.40
CA GLN A 29 15.25 -40.06 17.29
C GLN A 29 14.51 -38.90 17.94
N TYR A 30 15.23 -37.87 18.41
CA TYR A 30 14.66 -36.79 19.21
C TYR A 30 14.26 -35.56 18.39
N SER A 31 14.87 -35.30 17.24
CA SER A 31 14.44 -34.22 16.33
C SER A 31 13.43 -34.70 15.27
N GLY A 32 13.31 -36.02 15.06
CA GLY A 32 12.49 -36.62 14.01
C GLY A 32 12.95 -36.25 12.60
N ILE A 33 14.27 -36.18 12.39
CA ILE A 33 14.92 -35.83 11.11
C ILE A 33 15.83 -36.98 10.72
N SER A 34 15.70 -37.47 9.49
CA SER A 34 16.48 -38.63 9.08
C SER A 34 17.99 -38.40 9.06
N ILE A 35 18.78 -39.41 9.43
CA ILE A 35 20.25 -39.38 9.35
C ILE A 35 20.74 -38.96 7.96
N HIS A 36 20.07 -39.47 6.91
CA HIS A 36 20.41 -39.11 5.53
C HIS A 36 20.25 -37.60 5.26
N SER A 37 19.20 -36.98 5.79
CA SER A 37 18.98 -35.54 5.65
C SER A 37 20.03 -34.73 6.41
N LEU A 38 20.32 -35.10 7.66
CA LEU A 38 21.36 -34.47 8.48
C LEU A 38 22.73 -34.54 7.80
N SER A 39 23.08 -35.71 7.25
CA SER A 39 24.34 -35.92 6.54
C SER A 39 24.42 -35.10 5.24
N ASN A 40 23.31 -34.95 4.51
CA ASN A 40 23.30 -34.12 3.31
C ASN A 40 23.43 -32.63 3.64
N TRP A 41 22.80 -32.15 4.72
CA TRP A 41 22.84 -30.74 5.10
C TRP A 41 24.19 -30.31 5.65
N ARG A 42 24.81 -31.12 6.52
CA ARG A 42 26.14 -30.80 7.09
C ARG A 42 27.23 -30.74 6.02
N ASN A 43 27.10 -31.55 4.97
CA ASN A 43 28.03 -31.57 3.83
C ASN A 43 27.64 -30.57 2.71
N GLY A 44 26.53 -29.83 2.86
CA GLY A 44 26.06 -28.85 1.88
C GLY A 44 25.47 -29.45 0.59
N TYR A 45 25.16 -30.75 0.55
CA TYR A 45 24.53 -31.41 -0.61
C TYR A 45 23.06 -31.04 -0.80
N SER A 46 22.36 -30.63 0.27
CA SER A 46 20.99 -30.11 0.21
C SER A 46 20.72 -29.13 1.35
N LYS A 47 19.51 -28.54 1.40
CA LYS A 47 19.11 -27.57 2.42
C LYS A 47 17.91 -28.06 3.23
N PRO A 48 17.86 -27.81 4.55
CA PRO A 48 16.63 -27.98 5.31
C PRO A 48 15.61 -26.92 4.87
N ASN A 49 14.34 -27.31 4.81
CA ASN A 49 13.22 -26.36 4.71
C ASN A 49 12.88 -25.80 6.11
N HIS A 50 12.03 -24.77 6.16
CA HIS A 50 11.65 -24.09 7.41
C HIS A 50 11.24 -25.08 8.51
N LYS A 51 10.34 -26.03 8.20
CA LYS A 51 9.86 -27.05 9.15
C LYS A 51 10.99 -27.89 9.75
N ASN A 52 11.89 -28.41 8.91
CA ASN A 52 13.00 -29.25 9.39
C ASN A 52 14.06 -28.45 10.13
N LEU A 53 14.27 -27.19 9.75
CA LEU A 53 15.19 -26.30 10.44
C LEU A 53 14.65 -25.88 11.83
N THR A 54 13.33 -25.65 11.94
CA THR A 54 12.63 -25.44 13.22
C THR A 54 12.79 -26.64 14.14
N LYS A 55 12.61 -27.87 13.64
CA LYS A 55 12.85 -29.10 14.43
C LYS A 55 14.27 -29.18 14.99
N LEU A 56 15.29 -28.81 14.19
CA LEU A 56 16.69 -28.76 14.68
C LEU A 56 16.89 -27.68 15.74
N ARG A 57 16.30 -26.50 15.57
CA ARG A 57 16.37 -25.43 16.58
C ARG A 57 15.70 -25.85 17.89
N GLU A 58 14.52 -26.47 17.82
CA GLU A 58 13.80 -26.98 18.98
C GLU A 58 14.58 -28.09 19.69
N TYR A 59 15.18 -29.00 18.93
CA TYR A 59 16.08 -30.01 19.48
C TYR A 59 17.26 -29.38 20.24
N ALA A 60 17.91 -28.38 19.66
CA ALA A 60 18.99 -27.63 20.33
C ALA A 60 18.51 -26.93 21.62
N LEU A 61 17.30 -26.32 21.60
CA LEU A 61 16.70 -25.70 22.78
C LEU A 61 16.35 -26.72 23.86
N ASN A 62 15.88 -27.91 23.48
CA ASN A 62 15.58 -28.99 24.40
C ASN A 62 16.87 -29.50 25.06
N LEU A 63 17.95 -29.69 24.30
CA LEU A 63 19.26 -30.02 24.85
C LEU A 63 19.78 -28.94 25.81
N TRP A 64 19.55 -27.66 25.47
CA TRP A 64 19.89 -26.54 26.34
C TRP A 64 19.11 -26.55 27.66
N SER A 65 17.82 -26.85 27.60
CA SER A 65 16.88 -26.70 28.72
C SER A 65 16.79 -27.90 29.67
N PHE A 66 17.06 -29.12 29.19
CA PHE A 66 16.96 -30.34 30.01
C PHE A 66 18.14 -30.56 30.97
N ASN A 67 19.26 -29.85 30.80
CA ASN A 67 20.51 -30.11 31.54
C ASN A 67 20.86 -29.02 32.58
N LYS A 68 19.86 -28.49 33.29
CA LYS A 68 20.05 -27.34 34.21
C LYS A 68 21.06 -27.55 35.33
N GLU A 69 21.31 -28.79 35.79
CA GLU A 69 22.26 -29.07 36.87
C GLU A 69 23.67 -29.47 36.37
N SER A 70 23.80 -30.14 35.22
CA SER A 70 25.08 -30.63 34.69
C SER A 70 25.79 -29.63 33.76
N LEU A 71 25.04 -28.83 33.00
CA LEU A 71 25.61 -27.85 32.08
C LEU A 71 25.93 -26.52 32.77
N TYR A 72 25.20 -26.03 33.76
CA TYR A 72 25.44 -24.66 34.26
C TYR A 72 26.67 -24.51 35.18
N TYR A 73 27.16 -25.58 35.80
CA TYR A 73 28.20 -25.49 36.85
C TYR A 73 29.48 -26.29 36.58
N ASN A 74 29.53 -27.15 35.55
CA ASN A 74 30.73 -27.90 35.22
C ASN A 74 31.46 -27.30 33.99
N ASN A 75 32.75 -26.97 34.16
CA ASN A 75 33.59 -26.37 33.12
C ASN A 75 33.83 -27.32 31.95
N GLU A 76 33.73 -28.63 32.17
CA GLU A 76 33.96 -29.67 31.15
C GLU A 76 33.00 -29.57 29.96
N TYR A 77 31.80 -29.01 30.14
CA TYR A 77 30.80 -28.88 29.08
C TYR A 77 30.68 -27.46 28.50
N LYS A 78 31.64 -26.57 28.78
CA LYS A 78 31.60 -25.18 28.31
C LYS A 78 31.53 -25.08 26.79
N GLU A 79 32.35 -25.86 26.08
CA GLU A 79 32.39 -25.87 24.62
C GLU A 79 31.07 -26.36 24.01
N LEU A 80 30.49 -27.42 24.59
CA LEU A 80 29.17 -27.93 24.18
C LEU A 80 28.09 -26.87 24.35
N ARG A 81 28.07 -26.16 25.49
CA ARG A 81 27.11 -25.06 25.71
C ARG A 81 27.26 -23.98 24.66
N GLU A 82 28.45 -23.45 24.46
CA GLU A 82 28.69 -22.38 23.49
C GLU A 82 28.27 -22.79 22.07
N ALA A 83 28.52 -24.05 21.69
CA ALA A 83 28.12 -24.59 20.40
C ALA A 83 26.59 -24.68 20.24
N ILE A 84 25.86 -25.18 21.24
CA ILE A 84 24.39 -25.23 21.22
C ILE A 84 23.81 -23.81 21.16
N GLN A 85 24.38 -22.85 21.91
CA GLN A 85 23.88 -21.45 21.94
C GLN A 85 24.06 -20.79 20.58
N THR A 86 25.28 -20.93 20.05
CA THR A 86 25.65 -20.34 18.77
C THR A 86 24.78 -20.92 17.68
N PHE A 87 24.60 -22.24 17.65
CA PHE A 87 23.71 -22.90 16.71
C PHE A 87 22.27 -22.39 16.82
N TYR A 88 21.68 -22.40 18.02
CA TYR A 88 20.32 -21.92 18.25
C TYR A 88 20.13 -20.49 17.75
N ASN A 89 21.00 -19.56 18.15
CA ASN A 89 20.90 -18.15 17.78
C ASN A 89 21.06 -17.93 16.27
N GLN A 90 21.95 -18.66 15.61
CA GLN A 90 22.16 -18.54 14.17
C GLN A 90 21.00 -19.12 13.39
N ILE A 91 20.49 -20.30 13.80
CA ILE A 91 19.32 -20.90 13.17
C ILE A 91 18.07 -20.05 13.38
N ASP A 92 17.90 -19.44 14.56
CA ASP A 92 16.76 -18.56 14.83
C ASP A 92 16.78 -17.31 13.93
N LYS A 93 17.94 -16.68 13.76
CA LYS A 93 18.12 -15.59 12.78
C LYS A 93 17.85 -16.03 11.35
N ILE A 94 18.22 -17.26 10.97
CA ILE A 94 17.96 -17.79 9.62
C ILE A 94 16.46 -18.07 9.45
N LEU A 95 15.80 -18.64 10.45
CA LEU A 95 14.36 -18.90 10.44
C LEU A 95 13.54 -17.62 10.37
N MET A 96 13.92 -16.57 11.11
CA MET A 96 13.32 -15.23 10.99
C MET A 96 13.37 -14.66 9.57
N ASN A 97 14.32 -15.12 8.75
CA ASN A 97 14.52 -14.68 7.37
C ASN A 97 14.10 -15.74 6.34
N MET A 98 13.62 -16.91 6.77
CA MET A 98 13.20 -18.01 5.89
C MET A 98 11.68 -18.04 5.81
N SER A 99 11.11 -17.88 4.62
CA SER A 99 9.67 -17.96 4.42
C SER A 99 9.14 -19.38 4.69
N SER A 100 8.17 -19.53 5.60
CA SER A 100 7.39 -20.76 5.74
C SER A 100 6.35 -20.85 4.61
N ILE A 101 6.69 -21.57 3.54
CA ILE A 101 5.82 -21.75 2.38
C ILE A 101 4.45 -22.29 2.84
N GLY A 102 3.38 -21.51 2.66
CA GLY A 102 1.99 -21.91 2.90
C GLY A 102 1.41 -21.56 4.28
N GLU A 103 2.23 -21.33 5.31
CA GLU A 103 1.73 -20.94 6.64
C GLU A 103 1.39 -19.45 6.71
N THR A 104 2.17 -18.61 6.02
CA THR A 104 1.92 -17.18 5.87
C THR A 104 0.60 -16.92 5.16
N GLU A 105 0.37 -17.56 4.01
CA GLU A 105 -0.86 -17.39 3.24
C GLU A 105 -2.07 -17.89 4.04
N LYS A 106 -1.93 -19.03 4.72
CA LYS A 106 -3.00 -19.56 5.58
C LYS A 106 -3.37 -18.59 6.70
N LYS A 107 -2.38 -18.00 7.39
CA LYS A 107 -2.61 -17.01 8.44
C LYS A 107 -3.42 -15.82 7.90
N ILE A 108 -3.04 -15.29 6.74
CA ILE A 108 -3.73 -14.16 6.10
C ILE A 108 -5.17 -14.53 5.73
N PHE A 109 -5.38 -15.73 5.17
CA PHE A 109 -6.74 -16.19 4.86
C PHE A 109 -7.59 -16.41 6.11
N ASP A 110 -7.00 -16.92 7.20
CA ASP A 110 -7.67 -17.12 8.48
C ASP A 110 -8.11 -15.78 9.11
N ASP A 111 -7.29 -14.73 8.98
CA ASP A 111 -7.61 -13.37 9.42
C ASP A 111 -8.85 -12.81 8.69
N HIS A 112 -9.08 -13.23 7.45
CA HIS A 112 -10.21 -12.81 6.62
C HIS A 112 -11.29 -13.89 6.42
N LYS A 113 -11.35 -14.93 7.26
CA LYS A 113 -12.27 -16.08 7.10
C LYS A 113 -13.75 -15.74 6.98
N ASN A 114 -14.16 -14.59 7.53
CA ASN A 114 -15.55 -14.13 7.51
C ASN A 114 -15.85 -13.12 6.38
N ASN A 115 -14.88 -12.83 5.50
CA ASN A 115 -15.02 -11.88 4.39
C ASN A 115 -14.61 -12.53 3.05
N PRO A 116 -15.54 -13.23 2.36
CA PRO A 116 -15.25 -13.95 1.13
C PRO A 116 -14.73 -13.06 -0.01
N GLN A 117 -15.19 -11.80 -0.08
CA GLN A 117 -14.74 -10.84 -1.10
C GLN A 117 -13.27 -10.45 -0.87
N ALA A 118 -12.90 -10.18 0.38
CA ALA A 118 -11.52 -9.91 0.74
C ALA A 118 -10.62 -11.12 0.47
N GLN A 119 -11.09 -12.34 0.77
CA GLN A 119 -10.33 -13.57 0.50
C GLN A 119 -10.03 -13.77 -1.00
N ASP A 120 -11.02 -13.57 -1.88
CA ASP A 120 -10.80 -13.68 -3.34
C ASP A 120 -9.73 -12.68 -3.82
N MET A 121 -9.80 -11.44 -3.35
CA MET A 121 -8.83 -10.40 -3.72
C MET A 121 -7.43 -10.68 -3.16
N LEU A 122 -7.34 -11.13 -1.90
CA LEU A 122 -6.09 -11.51 -1.25
C LEU A 122 -5.44 -12.71 -1.92
N GLU A 123 -6.21 -13.72 -2.34
CA GLU A 123 -5.70 -14.88 -3.07
C GLU A 123 -4.97 -14.44 -4.33
N LYS A 124 -5.60 -13.55 -5.12
CA LYS A 124 -4.98 -12.99 -6.31
C LYS A 124 -3.69 -12.26 -5.94
N PHE A 125 -3.73 -11.35 -4.97
CA PHE A 125 -2.53 -10.59 -4.61
C PHE A 125 -1.38 -11.47 -4.10
N LEU A 126 -1.67 -12.51 -3.34
CA LEU A 126 -0.66 -13.49 -2.88
C LEU A 126 -0.09 -14.29 -4.07
N GLU A 127 -0.94 -14.81 -4.95
CA GLU A 127 -0.50 -15.57 -6.12
C GLU A 127 0.32 -14.72 -7.11
N PHE A 128 0.00 -13.43 -7.26
CA PHE A 128 0.76 -12.50 -8.08
C PHE A 128 1.96 -11.87 -7.34
N GLY A 129 2.14 -12.14 -6.04
CA GLY A 129 3.18 -11.51 -5.21
C GLY A 129 3.10 -9.98 -5.25
N ALA A 130 1.88 -9.44 -5.10
CA ALA A 130 1.57 -8.02 -5.33
C ALA A 130 1.99 -7.10 -4.17
N PHE A 131 2.26 -7.64 -2.98
CA PHE A 131 2.73 -6.88 -1.82
C PHE A 131 3.87 -7.62 -1.11
N ASP A 132 4.77 -6.84 -0.50
CA ASP A 132 5.93 -7.36 0.22
C ASP A 132 5.65 -7.60 1.71
N MET A 133 4.54 -7.04 2.22
CA MET A 133 4.12 -7.14 3.62
C MET A 133 2.60 -7.15 3.74
N TYR A 134 2.10 -7.82 4.77
CA TYR A 134 0.70 -7.78 5.23
C TYR A 134 0.69 -7.31 6.68
N VAL A 135 -0.23 -6.40 6.99
CA VAL A 135 -0.43 -5.88 8.35
C VAL A 135 -1.85 -6.18 8.76
N ASN A 136 -2.01 -6.94 9.84
CA ASN A 136 -3.28 -7.12 10.50
C ASN A 136 -3.45 -5.96 11.50
N ILE A 137 -4.43 -5.09 11.26
CA ILE A 137 -4.63 -3.87 12.05
C ILE A 137 -5.18 -4.20 13.44
N ASP A 138 -5.96 -5.27 13.57
CA ASP A 138 -6.65 -5.64 14.81
C ASP A 138 -5.68 -6.10 15.90
N ASN A 139 -4.62 -6.80 15.51
CA ASN A 139 -3.59 -7.32 16.42
C ASN A 139 -2.20 -6.69 16.21
N GLN A 140 -2.05 -5.77 15.25
CA GLN A 140 -0.79 -5.14 14.85
C GLN A 140 0.29 -6.12 14.37
N ASP A 141 -0.09 -7.34 13.96
CA ASP A 141 0.86 -8.31 13.42
C ASP A 141 1.31 -7.91 12.02
N VAL A 142 2.63 -7.88 11.82
CA VAL A 142 3.25 -7.64 10.52
C VAL A 142 3.84 -8.94 9.99
N THR A 143 3.37 -9.35 8.82
CA THR A 143 3.86 -10.55 8.14
C THR A 143 4.56 -10.16 6.85
N LYS A 144 5.88 -10.42 6.78
CA LYS A 144 6.67 -10.19 5.56
C LYS A 144 6.43 -11.32 4.56
N MET A 145 6.17 -10.97 3.30
CA MET A 145 5.99 -11.94 2.23
C MET A 145 7.33 -12.48 1.74
N SER A 146 7.33 -13.71 1.23
CA SER A 146 8.49 -14.26 0.53
C SER A 146 8.80 -13.45 -0.73
N GLU A 147 10.07 -13.19 -1.00
CA GLU A 147 10.49 -12.44 -2.18
C GLU A 147 10.04 -13.13 -3.49
N ASN A 148 9.39 -12.35 -4.35
CA ASN A 148 9.16 -12.57 -5.78
C ASN A 148 8.56 -13.93 -6.18
N VAL A 149 7.22 -13.99 -6.19
CA VAL A 149 6.49 -14.98 -7.00
C VAL A 149 6.51 -14.52 -8.46
N ASP A 150 7.32 -15.17 -9.30
CA ASP A 150 7.21 -15.00 -10.75
C ASP A 150 5.87 -15.57 -11.23
N ILE A 151 5.17 -14.83 -12.09
CA ILE A 151 3.89 -15.25 -12.68
C ILE A 151 4.13 -16.48 -13.57
N ASN A 152 3.99 -17.66 -12.97
CA ASN A 152 4.24 -18.92 -13.63
C ASN A 152 3.08 -19.33 -14.57
N LYS A 153 3.32 -20.36 -15.38
CA LYS A 153 2.34 -20.87 -16.36
C LYS A 153 1.00 -21.30 -15.72
N LYS A 154 1.00 -21.76 -14.47
CA LYS A 154 -0.20 -22.20 -13.75
C LYS A 154 -1.09 -21.00 -13.38
N ILE A 155 -0.50 -19.92 -12.86
CA ILE A 155 -1.20 -18.67 -12.54
C ILE A 155 -1.76 -18.04 -13.82
N LYS A 156 -0.96 -17.93 -14.89
CA LYS A 156 -1.44 -17.42 -16.19
C LYS A 156 -2.63 -18.22 -16.73
N LYS A 157 -2.64 -19.54 -16.54
CA LYS A 157 -3.75 -20.41 -16.96
C LYS A 157 -4.99 -20.17 -16.10
N LYS A 158 -4.84 -20.00 -14.78
CA LYS A 158 -5.93 -19.71 -13.84
C LYS A 158 -6.64 -18.40 -14.20
N TYR A 159 -5.87 -17.35 -14.50
CA TYR A 159 -6.37 -16.01 -14.79
C TYR A 159 -6.45 -15.68 -16.29
N LYS A 160 -6.55 -16.71 -17.13
CA LYS A 160 -6.69 -16.56 -18.58
C LYS A 160 -7.99 -15.86 -18.96
N LYS A 161 -9.10 -16.17 -18.28
CA LYS A 161 -10.42 -15.61 -18.60
C LYS A 161 -10.46 -14.08 -18.40
N PRO A 162 -10.05 -13.53 -17.26
CA PRO A 162 -9.95 -12.07 -17.10
C PRO A 162 -9.09 -11.38 -18.15
N PHE A 163 -7.96 -11.98 -18.54
CA PHE A 163 -7.15 -11.43 -19.63
C PHE A 163 -7.92 -11.27 -20.93
N ILE A 164 -8.61 -12.33 -21.33
CA ILE A 164 -9.41 -12.38 -22.55
C ILE A 164 -10.53 -11.34 -22.51
N GLU A 165 -11.22 -11.24 -21.38
CA GLU A 165 -12.29 -10.25 -21.21
C GLU A 165 -11.74 -8.83 -21.28
N ASN A 166 -10.68 -8.53 -20.52
CA ASN A 166 -10.06 -7.20 -20.53
C ASN A 166 -9.53 -6.78 -21.89
N ILE A 167 -8.88 -7.68 -22.64
CA ILE A 167 -8.34 -7.33 -23.96
C ILE A 167 -9.44 -7.13 -25.01
N ASN A 168 -10.53 -7.91 -24.94
CA ASN A 168 -11.67 -7.71 -25.84
C ASN A 168 -12.42 -6.43 -25.49
N ASN A 169 -12.67 -6.17 -24.20
CA ASN A 169 -13.38 -4.98 -23.75
C ASN A 169 -12.57 -3.70 -24.06
N LEU A 170 -11.24 -3.73 -23.95
CA LEU A 170 -10.38 -2.62 -24.35
C LEU A 170 -10.51 -2.33 -25.85
N ILE A 171 -10.47 -3.38 -26.69
CA ILE A 171 -10.60 -3.24 -28.15
C ILE A 171 -11.98 -2.71 -28.51
N GLU A 172 -13.05 -3.25 -27.92
CA GLU A 172 -14.42 -2.80 -28.15
C GLU A 172 -14.62 -1.36 -27.69
N PHE A 173 -14.07 -0.99 -26.52
CA PHE A 173 -14.11 0.37 -26.03
C PHE A 173 -13.49 1.35 -27.02
N ILE A 174 -12.29 1.04 -27.53
CA ILE A 174 -11.62 1.85 -28.56
C ILE A 174 -12.48 1.87 -29.84
N ASP A 175 -12.87 0.71 -30.37
CA ASP A 175 -13.61 0.60 -31.62
C ASP A 175 -14.93 1.37 -31.60
N GLU A 176 -15.63 1.41 -30.47
CA GLU A 176 -16.85 2.19 -30.29
C GLU A 176 -16.56 3.69 -30.19
N THR A 177 -15.66 4.09 -29.29
CA THR A 177 -15.45 5.52 -28.98
C THR A 177 -14.73 6.27 -30.09
N SER A 178 -13.90 5.60 -30.89
CA SER A 178 -13.24 6.17 -32.07
C SER A 178 -14.19 6.44 -33.25
N GLN A 179 -15.47 6.08 -33.16
CA GLN A 179 -16.47 6.40 -34.19
C GLN A 179 -17.10 7.79 -34.01
N TYR A 180 -16.86 8.43 -32.88
CA TYR A 180 -17.49 9.68 -32.51
C TYR A 180 -16.50 10.83 -32.61
N GLU A 181 -17.00 11.99 -33.05
CA GLU A 181 -16.24 13.23 -33.03
C GLU A 181 -16.24 13.85 -31.63
N VAL A 182 -15.35 14.83 -31.40
CA VAL A 182 -15.26 15.54 -30.11
C VAL A 182 -16.63 16.04 -29.62
N GLU A 183 -17.47 16.53 -30.53
CA GLU A 183 -18.79 17.07 -30.23
C GLU A 183 -19.85 16.00 -29.89
N THR A 184 -19.68 14.76 -30.38
CA THR A 184 -20.66 13.67 -30.22
C THR A 184 -20.16 12.53 -29.34
N LEU A 185 -18.93 12.59 -28.83
CA LEU A 185 -18.33 11.54 -27.98
C LEU A 185 -19.19 11.18 -26.76
N SER A 186 -19.90 12.15 -26.18
CA SER A 186 -20.83 11.93 -25.06
C SER A 186 -22.07 11.12 -25.41
N GLU A 187 -22.34 10.88 -26.70
CA GLU A 187 -23.42 10.01 -27.16
C GLU A 187 -23.03 8.52 -27.10
N SER A 188 -21.74 8.21 -26.96
CA SER A 188 -21.28 6.83 -26.75
C SER A 188 -21.77 6.32 -25.40
N HIS A 189 -22.42 5.16 -25.41
CA HIS A 189 -22.90 4.48 -24.21
C HIS A 189 -21.76 3.97 -23.29
N LEU A 190 -20.53 3.92 -23.81
CA LEU A 190 -19.33 3.55 -23.04
C LEU A 190 -18.64 4.76 -22.41
N PHE A 191 -19.00 5.98 -22.82
CA PHE A 191 -18.39 7.22 -22.38
C PHE A 191 -19.19 7.86 -21.22
N PRO A 192 -18.52 8.41 -20.19
CA PRO A 192 -19.21 8.96 -19.03
C PRO A 192 -19.92 10.29 -19.36
N GLU A 193 -21.11 10.48 -18.81
CA GLU A 193 -21.98 11.63 -19.11
C GLU A 193 -21.44 12.98 -18.62
N LYS A 194 -20.46 13.01 -17.70
CA LYS A 194 -20.06 14.24 -16.96
C LYS A 194 -18.57 14.54 -17.03
N LEU A 195 -18.03 14.68 -18.24
CA LEU A 195 -16.68 15.25 -18.43
C LEU A 195 -16.77 16.70 -18.90
N VAL A 196 -15.86 17.56 -18.40
CA VAL A 196 -15.78 18.94 -18.87
C VAL A 196 -15.17 19.00 -20.27
N LYS A 197 -15.47 20.04 -21.05
CA LYS A 197 -15.01 20.16 -22.45
C LYS A 197 -13.52 19.90 -22.66
N ARG A 198 -12.66 20.35 -21.73
CA ARG A 198 -11.21 20.10 -21.80
C ARG A 198 -10.86 18.61 -21.70
N GLN A 199 -11.56 17.86 -20.85
CA GLN A 199 -11.36 16.42 -20.65
C GLN A 199 -11.86 15.61 -21.84
N VAL A 200 -13.01 16.00 -22.41
CA VAL A 200 -13.53 15.40 -23.65
C VAL A 200 -12.51 15.54 -24.79
N LYS A 201 -11.96 16.75 -24.97
CA LYS A 201 -10.95 17.02 -25.99
C LYS A 201 -9.65 16.25 -25.74
N GLU A 202 -9.18 16.18 -24.50
CA GLU A 202 -7.99 15.42 -24.13
C GLU A 202 -8.17 13.93 -24.42
N PHE A 203 -9.29 13.35 -23.98
CA PHE A 203 -9.60 11.94 -24.26
C PHE A 203 -9.62 11.67 -25.77
N TYR A 204 -10.33 12.51 -26.54
CA TYR A 204 -10.40 12.34 -27.99
C TYR A 204 -9.02 12.39 -28.64
N ASN A 205 -8.13 13.27 -28.20
CA ASN A 205 -6.77 13.36 -28.74
C ASN A 205 -5.88 12.15 -28.36
N ASN A 206 -6.22 11.43 -27.30
CA ASN A 206 -5.42 10.31 -26.78
C ASN A 206 -5.93 8.94 -27.26
N ILE A 207 -7.21 8.85 -27.63
CA ILE A 207 -7.77 7.62 -28.20
C ILE A 207 -7.43 7.55 -29.70
N PRO A 208 -7.03 6.38 -30.23
CA PRO A 208 -6.65 6.29 -31.63
C PRO A 208 -7.86 6.45 -32.55
N HIS A 209 -7.66 7.07 -33.72
CA HIS A 209 -8.64 7.20 -34.78
C HIS A 209 -8.16 6.54 -36.07
N GLU A 210 -9.04 6.41 -37.06
CA GLU A 210 -8.68 5.76 -38.33
C GLU A 210 -7.57 6.54 -39.07
N GLU A 211 -7.60 7.87 -38.99
CA GLU A 211 -6.60 8.79 -39.58
C GLU A 211 -5.19 8.67 -38.97
N ASP A 212 -5.04 8.07 -37.79
CA ASP A 212 -3.72 7.87 -37.16
C ASP A 212 -2.91 6.77 -37.84
N PHE A 213 -3.53 5.99 -38.73
CA PHE A 213 -2.90 4.87 -39.41
C PHE A 213 -2.79 5.13 -40.92
N ASP A 214 -1.55 5.15 -41.42
CA ASP A 214 -1.27 5.26 -42.85
C ASP A 214 -1.51 3.92 -43.57
N VAL A 215 -2.79 3.56 -43.76
CA VAL A 215 -3.21 2.35 -44.47
C VAL A 215 -4.18 2.68 -45.61
N PRO A 216 -4.02 2.05 -46.79
CA PRO A 216 -4.83 2.37 -47.97
C PRO A 216 -6.22 1.72 -47.95
N TYR A 217 -6.61 1.07 -46.86
CA TYR A 217 -7.86 0.30 -46.72
C TYR A 217 -8.58 0.67 -45.43
N LYS A 218 -9.92 0.55 -45.45
CA LYS A 218 -10.74 0.79 -44.27
C LYS A 218 -10.36 -0.15 -43.13
N ILE A 219 -10.13 0.40 -41.93
CA ILE A 219 -9.77 -0.36 -40.75
C ILE A 219 -11.03 -1.01 -40.15
N SER A 220 -10.98 -2.33 -39.96
CA SER A 220 -12.11 -3.09 -39.40
C SER A 220 -12.22 -3.02 -37.87
N SER A 221 -11.11 -2.73 -37.20
CA SER A 221 -11.00 -2.58 -35.75
C SER A 221 -9.78 -1.70 -35.47
N ILE A 222 -10.05 -0.48 -35.02
CA ILE A 222 -9.05 0.51 -34.64
C ILE A 222 -8.29 0.02 -33.41
N GLY A 223 -8.98 -0.59 -32.44
CA GLY A 223 -8.36 -1.16 -31.24
C GLY A 223 -7.38 -2.28 -31.55
N GLU A 224 -7.70 -3.21 -32.47
CA GLU A 224 -6.74 -4.24 -32.90
C GLU A 224 -5.50 -3.62 -33.56
N GLN A 225 -5.71 -2.65 -34.46
CA GLN A 225 -4.65 -1.99 -35.20
C GLN A 225 -3.73 -1.18 -34.26
N TRP A 226 -4.32 -0.49 -33.29
CA TRP A 226 -3.60 0.29 -32.28
C TRP A 226 -2.71 -0.58 -31.40
N ILE A 227 -3.22 -1.70 -30.89
CA ILE A 227 -2.42 -2.66 -30.10
C ILE A 227 -1.30 -3.25 -30.96
N GLN A 228 -1.62 -3.59 -32.21
CA GLN A 228 -0.64 -4.15 -33.15
C GLN A 228 0.55 -3.18 -33.35
N ALA A 229 0.24 -1.92 -33.67
CA ALA A 229 1.24 -0.90 -33.97
C ALA A 229 2.09 -0.57 -32.74
N ASN A 230 1.48 -0.34 -31.58
CA ASN A 230 2.18 0.09 -30.38
C ASN A 230 3.00 -1.02 -29.70
N LEU A 231 2.56 -2.29 -29.81
CA LEU A 231 3.31 -3.41 -29.24
C LEU A 231 4.27 -4.06 -30.23
N GLY A 232 4.27 -3.66 -31.51
CA GLY A 232 5.11 -4.26 -32.55
C GLY A 232 4.81 -5.74 -32.78
N ILE A 233 3.55 -6.16 -32.60
CA ILE A 233 3.13 -7.56 -32.74
C ILE A 233 2.33 -7.77 -34.03
N SER A 234 2.08 -9.02 -34.41
CA SER A 234 1.24 -9.34 -35.58
C SER A 234 -0.26 -9.32 -35.25
N LYS A 235 -1.10 -9.04 -36.26
CA LYS A 235 -2.57 -9.18 -36.16
C LYS A 235 -3.00 -10.56 -35.66
N THR A 236 -2.29 -11.61 -36.09
CA THR A 236 -2.53 -12.99 -35.65
C THR A 236 -2.29 -13.17 -34.15
N GLN A 237 -1.30 -12.51 -33.56
CA GLN A 237 -1.06 -12.54 -32.12
C GLN A 237 -2.20 -11.89 -31.35
N VAL A 238 -2.68 -10.72 -31.78
CA VAL A 238 -3.85 -10.05 -31.17
C VAL A 238 -5.07 -10.96 -31.21
N LYS A 239 -5.37 -11.57 -32.37
CA LYS A 239 -6.48 -12.52 -32.50
C LYS A 239 -6.32 -13.76 -31.60
N ASN A 240 -5.11 -14.26 -31.44
CA ASN A 240 -4.84 -15.38 -30.53
C ASN A 240 -5.05 -14.98 -29.08
N TRP A 241 -4.71 -13.75 -28.68
CA TRP A 241 -4.98 -13.23 -27.34
C TRP A 241 -6.48 -13.10 -27.09
N ARG A 242 -7.22 -12.49 -28.04
CA ARG A 242 -8.68 -12.33 -27.96
C ARG A 242 -9.45 -13.65 -27.86
N SER A 243 -8.99 -14.68 -28.55
CA SER A 243 -9.59 -16.03 -28.49
C SER A 243 -9.03 -16.88 -27.35
N GLY A 244 -8.00 -16.40 -26.65
CA GLY A 244 -7.27 -17.18 -25.66
C GLY A 244 -6.48 -18.35 -26.24
N LYS A 245 -6.24 -18.41 -27.56
CA LYS A 245 -5.37 -19.45 -28.14
C LYS A 245 -3.94 -19.33 -27.61
N ASP A 246 -3.48 -18.11 -27.35
CA ASP A 246 -2.21 -17.81 -26.70
C ASP A 246 -2.35 -16.64 -25.71
N LEU A 247 -1.39 -16.49 -24.81
CA LEU A 247 -1.32 -15.38 -23.85
C LEU A 247 -0.09 -14.51 -24.13
N PRO A 248 -0.07 -13.24 -23.70
CA PRO A 248 1.11 -12.39 -23.87
C PRO A 248 2.33 -12.95 -23.13
N SER A 249 3.50 -12.74 -23.74
CA SER A 249 4.79 -12.87 -23.06
C SER A 249 4.84 -11.89 -21.87
N LYS A 250 5.79 -12.08 -20.94
CA LYS A 250 5.97 -11.14 -19.82
C LYS A 250 6.23 -9.72 -20.34
N GLU A 251 7.12 -9.60 -21.32
CA GLU A 251 7.45 -8.33 -21.98
C GLU A 251 6.24 -7.68 -22.66
N ASN A 252 5.48 -8.43 -23.46
CA ASN A 252 4.31 -7.87 -24.14
C ASN A 252 3.21 -7.45 -23.16
N LEU A 253 3.03 -8.18 -22.06
CA LEU A 253 2.09 -7.80 -21.02
C LEU A 253 2.52 -6.51 -20.31
N GLU A 254 3.82 -6.34 -20.02
CA GLU A 254 4.35 -5.10 -19.44
C GLU A 254 4.27 -3.92 -20.42
N ASN A 255 4.52 -4.15 -21.71
CA ASN A 255 4.37 -3.11 -22.73
C ASN A 255 2.89 -2.71 -22.92
N LEU A 256 1.96 -3.67 -22.89
CA LEU A 256 0.53 -3.39 -22.92
C LEU A 256 0.10 -2.57 -21.70
N LYS A 257 0.55 -2.94 -20.49
CA LYS A 257 0.31 -2.18 -19.26
C LYS A 257 0.79 -0.74 -19.36
N LYS A 258 2.03 -0.53 -19.81
CA LYS A 258 2.60 0.81 -20.03
C LYS A 258 1.82 1.63 -21.05
N LEU A 259 1.40 0.99 -22.14
CA LEU A 259 0.65 1.64 -23.22
C LEU A 259 -0.67 2.26 -22.72
N VAL A 260 -1.30 1.63 -21.73
CA VAL A 260 -2.55 2.11 -21.12
C VAL A 260 -2.36 2.73 -19.73
N ASN A 261 -1.15 3.15 -19.38
CA ASN A 261 -0.79 3.69 -18.05
C ASN A 261 -1.33 2.86 -16.87
N ARG A 262 -1.20 1.54 -16.95
CA ARG A 262 -1.53 0.62 -15.84
C ARG A 262 -0.28 0.03 -15.23
N GLU A 263 -0.27 -0.04 -13.91
CA GLU A 263 0.81 -0.64 -13.14
C GLU A 263 0.35 -1.88 -12.36
N GLY A 264 1.32 -2.59 -11.77
CA GLY A 264 1.05 -3.70 -10.87
C GLY A 264 1.06 -5.08 -11.52
N LYS A 265 1.39 -6.10 -10.71
CA LYS A 265 1.53 -7.49 -11.17
C LYS A 265 0.20 -8.12 -11.57
N VAL A 266 -0.91 -7.63 -11.00
CA VAL A 266 -2.28 -8.13 -11.25
C VAL A 266 -2.96 -7.53 -12.47
N ALA A 267 -2.49 -6.41 -13.03
CA ALA A 267 -3.19 -5.71 -14.11
C ALA A 267 -3.42 -6.62 -15.33
N PHE A 268 -4.60 -6.51 -15.95
CA PHE A 268 -5.17 -7.38 -16.98
C PHE A 268 -5.50 -8.83 -16.56
N LEU A 269 -4.98 -9.35 -15.44
CA LEU A 269 -5.14 -10.76 -15.06
C LEU A 269 -6.01 -10.96 -13.81
N GLY A 270 -5.79 -10.18 -12.76
CA GLY A 270 -6.41 -10.39 -11.44
C GLY A 270 -7.85 -9.88 -11.34
N TYR A 271 -8.26 -8.94 -12.18
CA TYR A 271 -9.57 -8.29 -12.11
C TYR A 271 -10.03 -7.83 -13.49
N LEU A 272 -11.32 -7.49 -13.60
CA LEU A 272 -11.93 -6.94 -14.80
C LEU A 272 -11.95 -5.42 -14.73
N PHE A 273 -11.60 -4.77 -15.84
CA PHE A 273 -11.73 -3.32 -15.98
C PHE A 273 -13.18 -2.94 -16.25
N SER A 274 -13.63 -1.85 -15.61
CA SER A 274 -14.89 -1.17 -15.90
C SER A 274 -14.72 -0.15 -17.04
N ASN A 275 -15.82 0.39 -17.58
CA ASN A 275 -15.76 1.48 -18.55
C ASN A 275 -15.03 2.71 -18.01
N LYS A 276 -15.22 3.02 -16.72
CA LYS A 276 -14.49 4.10 -16.03
C LYS A 276 -12.98 3.83 -16.01
N ASP A 277 -12.58 2.56 -15.86
CA ASP A 277 -11.17 2.21 -15.94
C ASP A 277 -10.60 2.43 -17.34
N PHE A 278 -11.34 2.10 -18.41
CA PHE A 278 -10.90 2.36 -19.78
C PHE A 278 -10.82 3.85 -20.08
N VAL A 279 -11.77 4.66 -19.63
CA VAL A 279 -11.71 6.12 -19.74
C VAL A 279 -10.42 6.67 -19.14
N ASN A 280 -10.08 6.23 -17.92
CA ASN A 280 -8.88 6.67 -17.22
C ASN A 280 -7.58 6.27 -17.94
N MET A 281 -7.58 5.22 -18.77
CA MET A 281 -6.41 4.84 -19.57
C MET A 281 -6.08 5.87 -20.66
N PHE A 282 -7.06 6.65 -21.11
CA PHE A 282 -6.93 7.65 -22.17
C PHE A 282 -7.15 9.09 -21.68
N LEU A 283 -7.39 9.29 -20.38
CA LEU A 283 -7.64 10.60 -19.77
C LEU A 283 -6.75 10.80 -18.53
N PRO A 284 -5.42 10.97 -18.71
CA PRO A 284 -4.47 11.10 -17.61
C PRO A 284 -4.71 12.31 -16.72
N SER A 285 -5.39 13.36 -17.20
CA SER A 285 -5.78 14.49 -16.35
C SER A 285 -6.63 14.10 -15.15
N LEU A 286 -7.43 13.03 -15.23
CA LEU A 286 -8.19 12.56 -14.07
C LEU A 286 -7.27 12.01 -12.97
N GLU A 287 -6.23 11.28 -13.33
CA GLU A 287 -5.23 10.79 -12.38
C GLU A 287 -4.47 11.95 -11.73
N ILE A 288 -4.05 12.94 -12.53
CA ILE A 288 -3.40 14.16 -12.02
C ILE A 288 -4.33 14.94 -11.08
N GLU A 289 -5.62 15.04 -11.40
CA GLU A 289 -6.61 15.68 -10.54
C GLU A 289 -6.78 14.93 -9.21
N VAL A 290 -6.82 13.61 -9.22
CA VAL A 290 -6.85 12.79 -7.99
C VAL A 290 -5.57 12.97 -7.18
N GLU A 291 -4.39 12.91 -7.80
CA GLU A 291 -3.13 13.15 -7.10
C GLU A 291 -3.07 14.55 -6.47
N ASN A 292 -3.57 15.57 -7.17
CA ASN A 292 -3.61 16.93 -6.65
C ASN A 292 -4.57 17.04 -5.46
N LYS A 293 -5.72 16.35 -5.50
CA LYS A 293 -6.64 16.25 -4.36
C LYS A 293 -6.00 15.54 -3.17
N ASP A 294 -5.25 14.47 -3.41
CA ASP A 294 -4.52 13.77 -2.36
C ASP A 294 -3.44 14.68 -1.73
N LYS A 295 -2.68 15.40 -2.55
CA LYS A 295 -1.70 16.40 -2.07
C LYS A 295 -2.37 17.53 -1.28
N GLU A 296 -3.50 18.04 -1.74
CA GLU A 296 -4.29 19.05 -1.02
C GLU A 296 -4.79 18.50 0.32
N PHE A 297 -5.28 17.26 0.35
CA PHE A 297 -5.74 16.61 1.56
C PHE A 297 -4.61 16.38 2.58
N GLU A 298 -3.43 15.95 2.11
CA GLU A 298 -2.23 15.82 2.95
C GLU A 298 -1.79 17.18 3.50
N LEU A 299 -1.79 18.23 2.67
CA LEU A 299 -1.47 19.60 3.08
C LEU A 299 -2.44 20.09 4.16
N HIS A 300 -3.74 19.93 3.91
CA HIS A 300 -4.81 20.34 4.82
C HIS A 300 -4.74 19.58 6.16
N SER A 301 -4.43 18.29 6.12
CA SER A 301 -4.23 17.47 7.32
C SER A 301 -3.00 17.88 8.12
N THR A 302 -1.93 18.29 7.43
CA THR A 302 -0.71 18.79 8.07
C THR A 302 -0.93 20.15 8.71
N LEU A 303 -1.68 21.03 8.04
CA LEU A 303 -2.09 22.33 8.59
C LEU A 303 -2.98 22.14 9.81
N LYS A 304 -3.97 21.24 9.75
CA LYS A 304 -4.80 20.83 10.91
C LYS A 304 -3.96 20.36 12.09
N TYR A 305 -2.94 19.55 11.83
CA TYR A 305 -2.02 19.07 12.85
C TYR A 305 -1.19 20.22 13.44
N PHE A 306 -0.62 21.10 12.62
CA PHE A 306 0.08 22.30 13.07
C PHE A 306 -0.80 23.21 13.94
N THR A 307 -2.05 23.48 13.52
CA THR A 307 -3.01 24.29 14.28
C THR A 307 -3.25 23.71 15.66
N ASN A 308 -3.41 22.39 15.75
CA ASN A 308 -3.57 21.71 17.03
C ASN A 308 -2.35 21.87 17.94
N VAL A 309 -1.14 21.74 17.40
CA VAL A 309 0.11 21.96 18.16
C VAL A 309 0.18 23.42 18.64
N LEU A 310 -0.07 24.39 17.76
CA LEU A 310 -0.08 25.82 18.08
C LEU A 310 -1.09 26.13 19.19
N PHE A 311 -2.33 25.64 19.05
CA PHE A 311 -3.38 25.88 20.04
C PHE A 311 -3.10 25.18 21.36
N TYR A 312 -2.49 23.99 21.34
CA TYR A 312 -2.18 23.26 22.57
C TYR A 312 -1.10 23.96 23.39
N TYR A 313 0.00 24.37 22.75
CA TYR A 313 1.18 24.89 23.44
C TYR A 313 1.20 26.41 23.59
N CYS A 314 0.58 27.15 22.68
CA CYS A 314 0.65 28.62 22.64
C CYS A 314 -0.67 29.32 23.01
N ASN A 315 -1.63 28.63 23.63
CA ASN A 315 -2.92 29.24 24.03
C ASN A 315 -2.83 30.37 25.07
N TYR A 316 -1.65 30.63 25.64
CA TYR A 316 -1.43 31.75 26.55
C TYR A 316 -1.29 33.06 25.78
N ASN A 317 -0.90 33.03 24.50
CA ASN A 317 -0.71 34.19 23.66
C ASN A 317 -2.06 34.75 23.17
N GLU A 318 -2.27 36.06 23.28
CA GLU A 318 -3.54 36.71 22.95
C GLU A 318 -3.93 36.59 21.46
N ASN A 319 -2.96 36.61 20.53
CA ASN A 319 -3.25 36.41 19.11
C ASN A 319 -3.73 34.99 18.85
N VAL A 320 -3.11 34.00 19.51
CA VAL A 320 -3.52 32.59 19.42
C VAL A 320 -4.90 32.38 20.06
N LYS A 321 -5.20 33.02 21.19
CA LYS A 321 -6.55 32.98 21.79
C LYS A 321 -7.61 33.58 20.87
N SER A 322 -7.33 34.74 20.26
CA SER A 322 -8.23 35.34 19.27
C SER A 322 -8.46 34.39 18.11
N LEU A 323 -7.41 33.75 17.60
CA LEU A 323 -7.52 32.77 16.52
C LEU A 323 -8.33 31.53 16.92
N ILE A 324 -8.16 31.03 18.16
CA ILE A 324 -8.99 29.94 18.71
C ILE A 324 -10.47 30.35 18.72
N ASN A 325 -10.79 31.55 19.20
CA ASN A 325 -12.17 32.05 19.23
C ASN A 325 -12.75 32.18 17.82
N ASP A 326 -11.97 32.74 16.88
CA ASP A 326 -12.40 32.86 15.48
C ASP A 326 -12.72 31.48 14.89
N VAL A 327 -11.85 30.48 15.12
CA VAL A 327 -12.10 29.10 14.68
C VAL A 327 -13.36 28.53 15.35
N GLN A 328 -13.57 28.75 16.65
CA GLN A 328 -14.75 28.28 17.38
C GLN A 328 -16.05 28.90 16.87
N GLU A 329 -16.08 30.22 16.65
CA GLU A 329 -17.27 30.95 16.18
C GLU A 329 -17.65 30.61 14.73
N ASN A 330 -16.68 30.12 13.94
CA ASN A 330 -16.88 29.75 12.54
C ASN A 330 -17.18 28.27 12.32
N THR A 331 -17.00 27.44 13.34
CA THR A 331 -17.30 26.00 13.25
C THR A 331 -18.76 25.73 13.63
N ILE A 332 -19.58 25.25 12.70
CA ILE A 332 -21.00 24.91 12.93
C ILE A 332 -21.12 23.65 13.82
N LYS A 333 -20.27 22.64 13.59
CA LYS A 333 -20.32 21.36 14.33
C LYS A 333 -19.01 21.05 15.04
N GLN A 334 -19.02 21.09 16.36
CA GLN A 334 -17.87 20.68 17.17
C GLN A 334 -17.85 19.16 17.36
N THR A 335 -16.71 18.55 17.03
CA THR A 335 -16.38 17.16 17.33
C THR A 335 -15.73 17.05 18.72
N ARG A 336 -15.70 15.84 19.28
CA ARG A 336 -15.05 15.58 20.58
C ARG A 336 -13.50 15.57 20.51
N ILE A 337 -12.90 15.73 19.33
CA ILE A 337 -11.45 15.56 19.13
C ILE A 337 -10.70 16.85 19.44
N SER A 338 -11.01 17.93 18.70
CA SER A 338 -10.50 19.27 18.98
C SER A 338 -11.28 20.31 18.16
N ILE A 339 -11.18 21.58 18.56
CA ILE A 339 -11.77 22.71 17.83
C ILE A 339 -11.16 22.80 16.43
N ALA A 340 -9.83 22.70 16.31
CA ALA A 340 -9.16 22.73 15.01
C ALA A 340 -9.56 21.54 14.13
N SER A 341 -9.71 20.34 14.71
CA SER A 341 -10.20 19.19 13.95
C SER A 341 -11.58 19.47 13.36
N SER A 342 -12.48 19.99 14.18
CA SER A 342 -13.86 20.31 13.79
C SER A 342 -13.92 21.32 12.65
N PHE A 343 -13.15 22.41 12.74
CA PHE A 343 -13.08 23.45 11.71
C PHE A 343 -12.57 22.91 10.36
N PHE A 344 -11.48 22.15 10.39
CA PHE A 344 -10.91 21.58 9.16
C PHE A 344 -11.84 20.49 8.58
N ASP A 345 -12.44 19.66 9.41
CA ASP A 345 -13.36 18.61 8.94
C ASP A 345 -14.63 19.23 8.31
N GLU A 346 -15.09 20.39 8.79
CA GLU A 346 -16.17 21.17 8.19
C GLU A 346 -15.79 21.78 6.83
N ILE A 347 -14.61 22.41 6.71
CA ILE A 347 -14.09 22.91 5.41
C ILE A 347 -14.04 21.77 4.38
N HIS A 348 -13.55 20.60 4.79
CA HIS A 348 -13.51 19.43 3.92
C HIS A 348 -14.93 19.00 3.51
N SER A 349 -15.86 18.94 4.44
CA SER A 349 -17.26 18.57 4.20
C SER A 349 -17.94 19.53 3.21
N LEU A 350 -17.71 20.84 3.36
CA LEU A 350 -18.20 21.87 2.46
C LEU A 350 -17.65 21.69 1.04
N LYS A 351 -16.34 21.42 0.89
CA LYS A 351 -15.71 21.15 -0.41
C LYS A 351 -16.28 19.89 -1.07
N VAL A 352 -16.31 18.76 -0.34
CA VAL A 352 -16.80 17.47 -0.86
C VAL A 352 -18.26 17.55 -1.29
N SER A 353 -19.10 18.29 -0.53
CA SER A 353 -20.52 18.47 -0.86
C SER A 353 -20.77 19.12 -2.23
N ARG A 354 -19.77 19.78 -2.82
CA ARG A 354 -19.87 20.42 -4.14
C ARG A 354 -19.24 19.61 -5.27
N GLU A 355 -18.44 18.60 -4.94
CA GLU A 355 -17.76 17.74 -5.91
C GLU A 355 -18.49 16.43 -6.17
N VAL A 356 -19.28 15.97 -5.20
CA VAL A 356 -19.97 14.68 -5.25
C VAL A 356 -21.45 14.86 -5.60
N TYR A 357 -21.99 13.97 -6.44
CA TYR A 357 -23.42 13.94 -6.71
C TYR A 357 -24.14 13.28 -5.52
N TYR A 358 -25.08 13.99 -4.90
CA TYR A 358 -25.79 13.49 -3.71
C TYR A 358 -26.97 12.58 -4.09
N ASP A 359 -26.65 11.45 -4.70
CA ASP A 359 -27.62 10.39 -4.99
C ASP A 359 -27.98 9.57 -3.74
N GLU A 360 -28.87 8.58 -3.92
CA GLU A 360 -29.32 7.71 -2.82
C GLU A 360 -28.18 6.88 -2.20
N GLU A 361 -27.12 6.59 -2.97
CA GLU A 361 -25.93 5.89 -2.46
C GLU A 361 -25.09 6.83 -1.58
N ALA A 362 -24.84 8.05 -2.03
CA ALA A 362 -24.16 9.07 -1.24
C ALA A 362 -24.92 9.41 0.05
N LYS A 363 -26.26 9.44 0.02
CA LYS A 363 -27.10 9.65 1.22
C LYS A 363 -26.94 8.53 2.26
N GLN A 364 -26.76 7.29 1.82
CA GLN A 364 -26.55 6.15 2.71
C GLN A 364 -25.13 6.13 3.27
N ASN A 365 -24.13 6.44 2.45
CA ASN A 365 -22.72 6.32 2.81
C ASN A 365 -22.14 7.58 3.48
N MET A 366 -22.79 8.74 3.33
CA MET A 366 -22.31 10.04 3.81
C MET A 366 -23.40 10.82 4.55
N SER A 367 -24.11 10.15 5.46
CA SER A 367 -25.22 10.76 6.23
C SER A 367 -24.81 12.04 6.96
N ASP A 368 -23.55 12.12 7.39
CA ASP A 368 -23.01 13.25 8.14
C ASP A 368 -22.86 14.52 7.28
N LEU A 369 -22.84 14.36 5.95
CA LEU A 369 -22.71 15.47 5.00
C LEU A 369 -24.05 16.10 4.61
N LYS A 370 -25.19 15.51 5.01
CA LYS A 370 -26.52 15.90 4.54
C LYS A 370 -26.78 17.40 4.62
N GLU A 371 -26.48 18.01 5.77
CA GLU A 371 -26.72 19.44 5.99
C GLU A 371 -25.89 20.32 5.04
N TYR A 372 -24.67 19.91 4.69
CA TYR A 372 -23.83 20.65 3.75
C TYR A 372 -24.33 20.51 2.31
N PHE A 373 -24.91 19.35 1.95
CA PHE A 373 -25.54 19.16 0.64
C PHE A 373 -26.79 20.03 0.47
N ASP A 374 -27.57 20.21 1.53
CA ASP A 374 -28.78 21.04 1.55
C ASP A 374 -28.47 22.55 1.45
N MET A 375 -27.22 22.97 1.69
CA MET A 375 -26.79 24.37 1.53
C MET A 375 -26.75 24.81 0.06
N SER A 376 -27.11 26.07 -0.20
CA SER A 376 -26.96 26.67 -1.53
C SER A 376 -25.49 26.87 -1.90
N HIS A 377 -25.15 26.84 -3.19
CA HIS A 377 -23.78 27.11 -3.66
C HIS A 377 -23.24 28.45 -3.14
N LYS A 378 -24.05 29.51 -3.15
CA LYS A 378 -23.67 30.83 -2.63
C LYS A 378 -23.36 30.80 -1.14
N SER A 379 -24.13 30.02 -0.38
CA SER A 379 -23.92 29.86 1.07
C SER A 379 -22.61 29.13 1.35
N VAL A 380 -22.34 28.04 0.63
CA VAL A 380 -21.09 27.29 0.76
C VAL A 380 -19.88 28.15 0.40
N GLU A 381 -19.95 28.87 -0.73
CA GLU A 381 -18.87 29.76 -1.18
C GLU A 381 -18.61 30.89 -0.18
N TYR A 382 -19.67 31.46 0.41
CA TYR A 382 -19.54 32.47 1.46
C TYR A 382 -18.81 31.93 2.69
N VAL A 383 -19.16 30.73 3.17
CA VAL A 383 -18.52 30.11 4.33
C VAL A 383 -17.06 29.79 4.03
N LEU A 384 -16.76 29.16 2.90
CA LEU A 384 -15.38 28.84 2.49
C LEU A 384 -14.49 30.09 2.37
N ASN A 385 -15.02 31.19 1.81
CA ASN A 385 -14.28 32.44 1.71
C ASN A 385 -14.00 33.08 3.08
N LYS A 386 -14.95 32.96 4.03
CA LYS A 386 -14.77 33.42 5.40
C LYS A 386 -13.72 32.59 6.13
N ASP A 387 -13.79 31.26 5.99
CA ASP A 387 -12.85 30.32 6.62
C ASP A 387 -11.43 30.47 6.06
N GLN A 388 -11.28 30.80 4.77
CA GLN A 388 -9.98 31.06 4.16
C GLN A 388 -9.23 32.21 4.86
N GLN A 389 -9.93 33.27 5.26
CA GLN A 389 -9.30 34.39 6.00
C GLN A 389 -8.76 33.95 7.36
N ILE A 390 -9.37 32.94 7.97
CA ILE A 390 -8.91 32.36 9.24
C ILE A 390 -7.70 31.45 8.96
N LEU A 391 -7.77 30.60 7.93
CA LEU A 391 -6.67 29.74 7.50
C LEU A 391 -5.38 30.53 7.24
N ASP A 392 -5.49 31.67 6.55
CA ASP A 392 -4.36 32.56 6.23
C ASP A 392 -3.69 33.14 7.49
N ARG A 393 -4.40 33.19 8.62
CA ARG A 393 -3.90 33.66 9.92
C ARG A 393 -3.29 32.55 10.78
N ILE A 394 -3.42 31.28 10.40
CA ILE A 394 -2.88 30.15 11.17
C ILE A 394 -1.39 30.00 10.94
N PHE A 395 -0.96 29.82 9.68
CA PHE A 395 0.42 29.49 9.33
C PHE A 395 1.20 30.72 8.87
N THR A 396 1.42 31.66 9.78
CA THR A 396 2.21 32.88 9.54
C THR A 396 3.60 32.78 10.15
N ASP A 397 4.54 33.62 9.69
CA ASP A 397 5.89 33.65 10.27
C ASP A 397 5.87 33.99 11.77
N GLU A 398 4.94 34.82 12.23
CA GLU A 398 4.77 35.14 13.66
C GLU A 398 4.34 33.92 14.48
N ASN A 399 3.34 33.16 14.01
CA ASN A 399 2.87 31.97 14.72
C ASN A 399 3.90 30.83 14.69
N ILE A 400 4.63 30.70 13.57
CA ILE A 400 5.75 29.76 13.45
C ILE A 400 6.83 30.13 14.47
N GLN A 401 7.24 31.40 14.53
CA GLN A 401 8.28 31.84 15.46
C GLN A 401 7.83 31.67 16.91
N LEU A 402 6.59 32.03 17.24
CA LEU A 402 6.03 31.84 18.59
C LEU A 402 6.11 30.39 19.06
N LEU A 403 5.78 29.44 18.17
CA LEU A 403 5.83 28.02 18.48
C LEU A 403 7.27 27.48 18.55
N ILE A 404 8.18 27.99 17.71
CA ILE A 404 9.61 27.68 17.78
C ILE A 404 10.21 28.17 19.10
N ASP A 405 9.93 29.41 19.52
CA ASP A 405 10.42 29.97 20.78
C ASP A 405 9.92 29.14 21.98
N TYR A 406 8.66 28.73 21.95
CA TYR A 406 8.12 27.81 22.96
C TYR A 406 8.83 26.45 22.93
N ALA A 407 9.02 25.88 21.74
CA ALA A 407 9.69 24.60 21.57
C ALA A 407 11.14 24.66 22.08
N ASP A 408 11.86 25.75 21.82
CA ASP A 408 13.25 25.88 22.25
C ASP A 408 13.44 25.81 23.76
N ALA A 409 12.49 26.37 24.50
CA ALA A 409 12.47 26.35 25.96
C ALA A 409 11.91 25.06 26.57
N ASN A 410 10.99 24.35 25.89
CA ASN A 410 10.15 23.32 26.53
C ASN A 410 10.19 21.93 25.88
N PHE A 411 10.69 21.81 24.64
CA PHE A 411 10.67 20.54 23.90
C PHE A 411 12.00 19.80 23.99
N ASP A 412 11.92 18.48 23.99
CA ASP A 412 13.06 17.60 23.72
C ASP A 412 13.41 17.60 22.21
N ASP A 413 14.55 17.00 21.87
CA ASP A 413 15.06 16.99 20.50
C ASP A 413 14.09 16.30 19.52
N ASP A 414 13.42 15.22 19.95
CA ASP A 414 12.45 14.48 19.13
C ASP A 414 11.26 15.37 18.74
N LYS A 415 10.70 16.11 19.70
CA LYS A 415 9.60 17.05 19.46
C LYS A 415 10.02 18.23 18.60
N LYS A 416 11.23 18.77 18.81
CA LYS A 416 11.79 19.85 17.98
C LYS A 416 11.97 19.41 16.53
N GLU A 417 12.48 18.20 16.33
CA GLU A 417 12.65 17.61 15.00
C GLU A 417 11.30 17.39 14.29
N ALA A 418 10.27 16.96 15.03
CA ALA A 418 8.91 16.81 14.52
C ALA A 418 8.30 18.14 14.08
N LEU A 419 8.41 19.16 14.93
CA LEU A 419 7.90 20.50 14.63
C LEU A 419 8.61 21.09 13.41
N THR A 420 9.94 20.96 13.36
CA THR A 420 10.76 21.45 12.23
C THR A 420 10.34 20.79 10.92
N GLU A 421 10.07 19.48 10.93
CA GLU A 421 9.61 18.76 9.75
C GLU A 421 8.23 19.24 9.27
N VAL A 422 7.27 19.41 10.18
CA VAL A 422 5.93 19.93 9.88
C VAL A 422 6.02 21.34 9.27
N VAL A 423 6.76 22.25 9.92
CA VAL A 423 6.93 23.63 9.44
C VAL A 423 7.62 23.65 8.08
N ARG A 424 8.69 22.86 7.89
CA ARG A 424 9.41 22.78 6.62
C ARG A 424 8.51 22.28 5.48
N LYS A 425 7.64 21.30 5.76
CA LYS A 425 6.68 20.77 4.77
C LYS A 425 5.66 21.82 4.38
N LEU A 426 5.03 22.47 5.36
CA LEU A 426 4.05 23.53 5.12
C LEU A 426 4.65 24.74 4.39
N LYS A 427 5.88 25.17 4.71
CA LYS A 427 6.59 26.24 3.96
C LYS A 427 6.82 25.91 2.49
N LYS A 428 6.89 24.63 2.13
CA LYS A 428 6.99 24.16 0.74
C LYS A 428 5.64 23.90 0.08
N HIS A 429 4.53 24.19 0.76
CA HIS A 429 3.18 23.83 0.33
C HIS A 429 3.03 22.30 0.13
N GLU A 430 3.72 21.52 0.96
CA GLU A 430 3.66 20.05 0.96
C GLU A 430 2.96 19.53 2.22
N GLY A 431 2.28 18.39 2.08
CA GLY A 431 1.69 17.65 3.19
C GLY A 431 2.55 16.49 3.71
N ILE A 432 2.12 15.97 4.86
CA ILE A 432 2.51 14.70 5.46
C ILE A 432 1.26 13.84 5.50
N ARG A 433 1.39 12.58 5.03
CA ARG A 433 0.29 11.61 5.05
C ARG A 433 -0.38 11.54 6.44
N PRO A 434 -1.72 11.64 6.54
CA PRO A 434 -2.42 11.58 7.82
C PRO A 434 -2.08 10.33 8.64
N LEU A 435 -1.95 9.18 7.98
CA LEU A 435 -1.55 7.94 8.65
C LEU A 435 -0.18 8.07 9.31
N ILE A 436 0.77 8.76 8.69
CA ILE A 436 2.11 8.99 9.26
C ILE A 436 2.02 9.92 10.47
N LEU A 437 1.24 11.01 10.39
CA LEU A 437 1.02 11.93 11.51
C LEU A 437 0.44 11.22 12.74
N VAL A 438 -0.42 10.22 12.51
CA VAL A 438 -1.11 9.48 13.58
C VAL A 438 -0.34 8.25 14.04
N THR A 439 0.52 7.62 13.24
CA THR A 439 1.17 6.34 13.62
C THR A 439 2.64 6.50 14.00
N ASN A 440 3.35 7.48 13.43
CA ASN A 440 4.75 7.68 13.74
C ASN A 440 4.93 8.24 15.15
N VAL A 441 5.76 7.57 15.95
CA VAL A 441 6.03 7.92 17.35
C VAL A 441 6.51 9.36 17.50
N LYS A 442 7.31 9.86 16.55
CA LYS A 442 7.84 11.22 16.53
C LYS A 442 6.72 12.27 16.55
N PHE A 443 5.73 12.13 15.67
CA PHE A 443 4.56 13.03 15.64
C PHE A 443 3.63 12.80 16.83
N ARG A 444 3.43 11.56 17.28
CA ARG A 444 2.63 11.30 18.49
C ARG A 444 3.21 11.96 19.74
N LYS A 445 4.54 12.01 19.86
CA LYS A 445 5.21 12.70 20.97
C LYS A 445 4.96 14.20 20.94
N LEU A 446 5.00 14.82 19.76
CA LEU A 446 4.74 16.25 19.59
C LEU A 446 3.30 16.60 19.97
N TYR A 447 2.32 15.87 19.43
CA TYR A 447 0.90 16.06 19.75
C TYR A 447 0.09 14.79 19.48
N HIS A 448 -0.77 14.43 20.42
CA HIS A 448 -1.73 13.34 20.28
C HIS A 448 -3.13 13.83 20.69
N PRO A 449 -4.17 13.62 19.85
CA PRO A 449 -5.51 14.18 20.08
C PRO A 449 -6.21 13.70 21.36
N ASN A 450 -5.78 12.57 21.95
CA ASN A 450 -6.33 12.04 23.21
C ASN A 450 -5.51 12.42 24.46
N GLN A 451 -4.62 13.42 24.40
CA GLN A 451 -3.98 13.92 25.63
C GLN A 451 -4.99 14.80 26.39
N GLU A 452 -5.71 14.20 27.33
CA GLU A 452 -6.48 14.93 28.35
C GLU A 452 -5.53 15.89 29.08
N LYS A 453 -6.01 17.10 29.36
CA LYS A 453 -5.40 17.99 30.35
C LYS A 453 -5.85 17.61 31.75
#